data_AF-A0A7V8CZ86-F1
#
_entry.id   AF-A0A7V8CZ86-F1
#
_cell.length_a   1.000
_cell.length_b   1.000
_cell.length_c   1.000
_cell.angle_alpha   90.00
_cell.angle_beta   90.00
_cell.angle_gamma   90.00
#
_symmetry.space_group_name_H-M   'P 1'
#
loop_
_entity.id
_entity.type
_entity.pdbx_description
1 polymer ?
#
loop_
_entity_poly.entity_id
_entity_poly.type
_entity_poly.pdbx_seq_one_letter_code
_entity_poly.pdbx_strand_id
1 'polypeptide(L)'
;MDRRLSTSVVIDGVDDETFGSNEYGHLEDTTEAILSETSQPANVLSSELRFGGEVRIELDLIGQLRTNGDVLVQGTAKLFEGTSENTNDLDGTKNFSVLVPAGKLVNTKQVVKNTDEGGDYATIRINFANFPA
;
A
#
# COMPACT_ATOMS: atom_id res chain seq x y z
N MET A 1 6.73 24.32 -7.91
CA MET A 1 5.27 24.24 -8.11
C MET A 1 4.83 23.07 -7.28
N ASP A 2 4.03 23.35 -6.28
CA ASP A 2 3.69 22.37 -5.27
C ASP A 2 2.50 21.54 -5.77
N ARG A 3 2.49 20.27 -5.43
CA ARG A 3 1.43 19.33 -5.83
C ARG A 3 0.83 18.71 -4.59
N ARG A 4 -0.51 18.69 -4.52
CA ARG A 4 -1.26 17.92 -3.54
C ARG A 4 -1.58 16.56 -4.14
N LEU A 5 -1.01 15.51 -3.56
CA LEU A 5 -1.34 14.13 -3.88
C LEU A 5 -2.34 13.63 -2.84
N SER A 6 -3.60 13.46 -3.24
CA SER A 6 -4.60 12.75 -2.45
C SER A 6 -4.52 11.26 -2.79
N THR A 7 -4.46 10.42 -1.77
CA THR A 7 -4.32 8.97 -1.89
C THR A 7 -5.42 8.31 -1.07
N SER A 8 -6.19 7.41 -1.67
CA SER A 8 -7.09 6.52 -0.94
C SER A 8 -6.74 5.07 -1.21
N VAL A 9 -6.75 4.25 -0.16
CA VAL A 9 -6.41 2.84 -0.21
C VAL A 9 -7.54 2.02 0.39
N VAL A 10 -7.79 0.86 -0.21
CA VAL A 10 -8.58 -0.23 0.38
C VAL A 10 -7.71 -1.48 0.38
N ILE A 11 -7.55 -2.10 1.53
CA ILE A 11 -6.82 -3.35 1.72
C ILE A 11 -7.81 -4.41 2.20
N ASP A 12 -7.96 -5.47 1.43
CA ASP A 12 -8.72 -6.67 1.81
C ASP A 12 -7.73 -7.83 1.97
N GLY A 13 -7.64 -8.38 3.17
CA GLY A 13 -6.80 -9.53 3.52
C GLY A 13 -7.58 -10.82 3.65
N VAL A 14 -6.96 -11.93 3.30
CA VAL A 14 -7.46 -13.29 3.50
C VAL A 14 -6.36 -14.11 4.15
N ASP A 15 -6.71 -14.69 5.30
CA ASP A 15 -5.96 -15.69 6.04
C ASP A 15 -6.54 -17.05 5.65
N ASP A 16 -5.76 -17.86 4.95
CA ASP A 16 -6.20 -19.10 4.31
C ASP A 16 -5.90 -20.33 5.16
N GLU A 17 -6.94 -20.76 5.88
CA GLU A 17 -6.82 -21.84 6.84
C GLU A 17 -6.97 -23.22 6.21
N THR A 18 -5.97 -24.09 6.42
CA THR A 18 -6.05 -25.49 5.97
C THR A 18 -7.07 -26.31 6.77
N PHE A 19 -7.40 -25.88 7.99
CA PHE A 19 -8.44 -26.47 8.82
C PHE A 19 -9.19 -25.38 9.59
N GLY A 20 -10.50 -25.26 9.36
CA GLY A 20 -11.32 -24.23 9.98
C GLY A 20 -11.99 -23.36 8.94
N SER A 21 -12.26 -22.10 9.30
CA SER A 21 -12.78 -21.10 8.36
C SER A 21 -11.74 -20.00 8.22
N ASN A 22 -11.48 -19.59 6.98
CA ASN A 22 -10.61 -18.45 6.68
C ASN A 22 -11.04 -17.19 7.44
N GLU A 23 -10.05 -16.41 7.83
CA GLU A 23 -10.25 -15.12 8.50
C GLU A 23 -9.96 -13.98 7.52
N TYR A 24 -10.56 -12.81 7.78
CA TYR A 24 -10.58 -11.70 6.83
C TYR A 24 -10.24 -10.38 7.52
N GLY A 25 -9.37 -9.61 6.88
CA GLY A 25 -9.03 -8.25 7.28
C GLY A 25 -9.56 -7.22 6.28
N HIS A 26 -9.93 -6.04 6.77
CA HIS A 26 -10.33 -4.93 5.92
C HIS A 26 -9.85 -3.61 6.50
N LEU A 27 -9.24 -2.77 5.65
CA LEU A 27 -8.82 -1.42 5.97
C LEU A 27 -9.16 -0.48 4.82
N GLU A 28 -9.68 0.70 5.16
CA GLU A 28 -9.74 1.86 4.27
C GLU A 28 -8.95 3.00 4.91
N ASP A 29 -8.07 3.65 4.14
CA ASP A 29 -7.30 4.80 4.60
C ASP A 29 -7.22 5.86 3.49
N THR A 30 -7.14 7.12 3.87
CA THR A 30 -7.04 8.25 2.95
C THR A 30 -6.14 9.34 3.51
N THR A 31 -5.15 9.75 2.71
CA THR A 31 -4.18 10.78 3.09
C THR A 31 -4.05 11.84 1.99
N GLU A 32 -3.56 13.01 2.37
CA GLU A 32 -3.07 14.02 1.44
C GLU A 32 -1.63 14.37 1.78
N ALA A 33 -0.78 14.43 0.76
CA ALA A 33 0.61 14.88 0.89
C ALA A 33 0.86 16.10 -0.01
N ILE A 34 1.54 17.11 0.54
CA ILE A 34 2.04 18.25 -0.23
C ILE A 34 3.49 17.97 -0.63
N LEU A 35 3.74 17.94 -1.93
CA LEU A 35 5.05 17.74 -2.51
C LEU A 35 5.53 19.07 -3.09
N SER A 36 6.46 19.74 -2.41
CA SER A 36 6.97 21.07 -2.79
C SER A 36 8.36 21.02 -3.45
N GLU A 37 9.18 20.04 -3.05
CA GLU A 37 10.55 19.90 -3.54
C GLU A 37 10.62 18.88 -4.67
N THR A 38 11.10 19.34 -5.83
CA THR A 38 11.29 18.46 -7.00
C THR A 38 12.37 17.43 -6.71
N SER A 39 12.14 16.19 -7.11
CA SER A 39 13.03 15.05 -6.94
C SER A 39 13.34 14.67 -5.48
N GLN A 40 12.68 15.27 -4.48
CA GLN A 40 12.77 14.81 -3.10
C GLN A 40 11.67 13.79 -2.80
N PRO A 41 12.02 12.58 -2.30
CA PRO A 41 11.04 11.62 -1.83
C PRO A 41 10.36 12.14 -0.55
N ALA A 42 9.04 11.95 -0.44
CA ALA A 42 8.27 12.22 0.76
C ALA A 42 7.33 11.05 1.06
N ASN A 43 7.10 10.76 2.34
CA ASN A 43 6.08 9.79 2.75
C ASN A 43 4.70 10.31 2.35
N VAL A 44 3.91 9.45 1.69
CA VAL A 44 2.54 9.75 1.26
C VAL A 44 1.54 9.01 2.14
N LEU A 45 1.84 7.76 2.49
CA LEU A 45 0.99 6.90 3.28
C LEU A 45 1.84 5.80 3.92
N SER A 46 1.50 5.43 5.13
CA SER A 46 1.96 4.21 5.80
C SER A 46 0.76 3.66 6.55
N SER A 47 0.30 2.47 6.15
CA SER A 47 -0.88 1.83 6.71
C SER A 47 -0.55 0.39 7.09
N GLU A 48 -1.19 -0.08 8.14
CA GLU A 48 -1.02 -1.43 8.68
C GLU A 48 -2.40 -2.05 8.90
N LEU A 49 -2.58 -3.29 8.46
CA LEU A 49 -3.77 -4.10 8.69
C LEU A 49 -3.34 -5.41 9.37
N ARG A 50 -4.02 -5.76 10.46
CA ARG A 50 -3.81 -7.01 11.19
C ARG A 50 -5.13 -7.78 11.29
N PHE A 51 -5.07 -9.10 11.14
CA PHE A 51 -6.22 -9.99 11.19
C PHE A 51 -5.76 -11.44 11.38
N GLY A 52 -6.71 -12.34 11.66
CA GLY A 52 -6.40 -13.76 11.81
C GLY A 52 -5.70 -14.13 13.12
N GLY A 53 -5.31 -13.13 13.92
CA GLY A 53 -4.44 -13.37 15.06
C GLY A 53 -2.98 -13.64 14.69
N GLU A 54 -2.66 -13.88 13.42
CA GLU A 54 -1.31 -14.15 12.93
C GLU A 54 -0.84 -13.33 11.73
N VAL A 55 -1.75 -12.74 10.95
CA VAL A 55 -1.40 -12.05 9.71
C VAL A 55 -1.28 -10.54 9.91
N ARG A 56 -0.24 -9.94 9.32
CA ARG A 56 -0.06 -8.48 9.23
C ARG A 56 0.33 -8.06 7.83
N ILE A 57 -0.37 -7.05 7.31
CA ILE A 57 -0.08 -6.39 6.04
C ILE A 57 0.40 -4.98 6.33
N GLU A 58 1.55 -4.61 5.75
CA GLU A 58 2.06 -3.24 5.79
C GLU A 58 2.10 -2.67 4.36
N LEU A 59 1.66 -1.42 4.19
CA LEU A 59 1.74 -0.68 2.94
C LEU A 59 2.42 0.66 3.19
N ASP A 60 3.58 0.87 2.55
CA ASP A 60 4.29 2.14 2.53
C ASP A 60 4.28 2.74 1.12
N LEU A 61 3.93 4.03 1.02
CA LEU A 61 3.96 4.80 -0.22
C LEU A 61 4.86 6.02 -0.07
N ILE A 62 5.78 6.19 -1.03
CA ILE A 62 6.68 7.33 -1.13
C ILE A 62 6.42 8.05 -2.46
N GLY A 63 6.12 9.35 -2.40
CA GLY A 63 5.90 10.20 -3.56
C GLY A 63 7.13 11.05 -3.88
N GLN A 64 7.40 11.24 -5.17
CA GLN A 64 8.46 12.12 -5.66
C GLN A 64 7.92 13.03 -6.76
N LEU A 65 7.94 14.34 -6.53
CA LEU A 65 7.53 15.34 -7.52
C LEU A 65 8.55 15.44 -8.66
N ARG A 66 8.09 15.45 -9.90
CA ARG A 66 8.90 15.69 -11.11
C ARG A 66 8.77 17.13 -11.59
N THR A 67 9.74 17.57 -12.39
CA THR A 67 9.81 18.93 -12.95
C THR A 67 8.58 19.32 -13.77
N ASN A 68 7.90 18.34 -14.38
CA ASN A 68 6.69 18.55 -15.17
C ASN A 68 5.38 18.52 -14.34
N GLY A 69 5.47 18.39 -13.01
CA GLY A 69 4.32 18.33 -12.11
C GLY A 69 3.72 16.93 -11.92
N ASP A 70 4.26 15.91 -12.60
CA ASP A 70 3.91 14.52 -12.34
C ASP A 70 4.46 14.07 -11.00
N VAL A 71 3.82 13.07 -10.40
CA VAL A 71 4.32 12.43 -9.18
C VAL A 71 4.63 10.97 -9.49
N LEU A 72 5.87 10.54 -9.23
CA LEU A 72 6.21 9.13 -9.17
C LEU A 72 5.94 8.63 -7.76
N VAL A 73 5.03 7.67 -7.62
CA VAL A 73 4.79 6.97 -6.35
C VAL A 73 5.48 5.63 -6.39
N GLN A 74 6.30 5.35 -5.39
CA GLN A 74 6.91 4.05 -5.13
C GLN A 74 6.19 3.42 -3.94
N GLY A 75 5.76 2.17 -4.09
CA GLY A 75 5.02 1.46 -3.07
C GLY A 75 5.67 0.15 -2.71
N THR A 76 5.62 -0.18 -1.42
CA THR A 76 6.07 -1.45 -0.86
C THR A 76 4.94 -2.01 -0.03
N ALA A 77 4.38 -3.15 -0.45
CA ALA A 77 3.47 -3.93 0.35
C ALA A 77 4.20 -5.14 0.92
N LYS A 78 4.02 -5.43 2.20
CA LYS A 78 4.58 -6.58 2.89
C LYS A 78 3.47 -7.41 3.52
N LEU A 79 3.66 -8.71 3.54
CA LEU A 79 2.85 -9.66 4.28
C LEU A 79 3.74 -10.37 5.27
N PHE A 80 3.31 -10.37 6.53
CA PHE A 80 3.91 -11.10 7.63
C PHE A 80 2.88 -12.09 8.15
N GLU A 81 3.33 -13.31 8.43
CA GLU A 81 2.52 -14.42 8.97
C GLU A 81 3.32 -15.08 10.08
N GLY A 82 2.70 -15.84 10.99
CA GLY A 82 3.43 -16.45 12.09
C GLY A 82 2.47 -17.02 13.12
N THR A 83 2.80 -16.96 14.41
CA THR A 83 1.87 -17.37 15.48
C THR A 83 1.22 -16.17 16.18
N SER A 84 1.48 -14.96 15.69
CA SER A 84 0.92 -13.72 16.22
C SER A 84 1.05 -12.60 15.19
N GLU A 85 0.12 -11.65 15.16
CA GLU A 85 0.18 -10.46 14.28
C GLU A 85 1.40 -9.54 14.55
N ASN A 86 2.12 -9.76 15.66
CA ASN A 86 3.37 -9.06 16.00
C ASN A 86 4.62 -9.76 15.48
N THR A 87 4.46 -10.86 14.72
CA THR A 87 5.56 -11.57 14.08
C THR A 87 6.40 -10.62 13.20
N ASN A 88 7.69 -10.93 13.07
CA ASN A 88 8.57 -10.27 12.10
C ASN A 88 8.92 -11.21 10.96
N ASP A 89 8.24 -12.35 10.86
CA ASP A 89 8.42 -13.30 9.78
C ASP A 89 7.81 -12.72 8.51
N LEU A 90 8.67 -12.44 7.53
CA LEU A 90 8.30 -11.71 6.33
C LEU A 90 8.16 -12.69 5.19
N ASP A 91 6.90 -12.94 4.84
CA ASP A 91 6.53 -14.03 3.95
C ASP A 91 6.12 -13.56 2.57
N GLY A 92 5.83 -12.26 2.42
CA GLY A 92 5.48 -11.67 1.14
C GLY A 92 6.01 -10.26 1.00
N THR A 93 6.54 -9.92 -0.17
CA THR A 93 6.86 -8.53 -0.52
C THR A 93 6.47 -8.22 -1.95
N LYS A 94 5.80 -7.08 -2.14
CA LYS A 94 5.43 -6.54 -3.44
C LYS A 94 5.86 -5.09 -3.56
N ASN A 95 6.88 -4.86 -4.38
CA ASN A 95 7.31 -3.53 -4.80
C ASN A 95 6.59 -3.12 -6.09
N PHE A 96 6.18 -1.87 -6.20
CA PHE A 96 5.56 -1.31 -7.39
C PHE A 96 5.84 0.18 -7.55
N SER A 97 5.56 0.69 -8.74
CA SER A 97 5.67 2.12 -9.03
C SER A 97 4.53 2.59 -9.92
N VAL A 98 4.02 3.77 -9.64
CA VAL A 98 2.91 4.39 -10.37
C VAL A 98 3.30 5.82 -10.71
N LEU A 99 3.19 6.18 -12.00
CA LEU A 99 3.26 7.58 -12.41
C LEU A 99 1.86 8.17 -12.34
N VAL A 100 1.70 9.28 -11.60
CA VAL A 100 0.45 10.03 -11.48
C VAL A 100 0.62 11.37 -12.19
N PRO A 101 0.14 11.51 -13.44
CA PRO A 101 0.35 12.72 -14.20
C PRO A 101 -0.32 13.94 -13.55
N ALA A 102 0.24 15.13 -13.79
CA ALA A 102 -0.32 16.37 -13.28
C ALA A 102 -1.80 16.54 -13.67
N GLY A 103 -2.67 16.78 -12.68
CA GLY A 103 -4.11 17.01 -12.87
C GLY A 103 -4.91 15.76 -13.21
N LYS A 104 -4.34 14.56 -13.05
CA LYS A 104 -4.99 13.29 -13.35
C LYS A 104 -5.27 12.48 -12.09
N LEU A 105 -6.24 11.57 -12.25
CA LEU A 105 -6.49 10.49 -11.33
C LEU A 105 -5.94 9.20 -11.93
N VAL A 106 -5.32 8.37 -11.09
CA VAL A 106 -4.78 7.07 -11.47
C VAL A 106 -5.21 6.06 -10.41
N ASN A 107 -5.72 4.91 -10.85
CA ASN A 107 -5.97 3.78 -9.95
C ASN A 107 -5.01 2.64 -10.25
N THR A 108 -4.70 1.85 -9.24
CA THR A 108 -3.93 0.62 -9.38
C THR A 108 -4.43 -0.44 -8.42
N LYS A 109 -4.21 -1.70 -8.78
CA LYS A 109 -4.50 -2.87 -7.95
C LYS A 109 -3.20 -3.66 -7.78
N GLN A 110 -2.83 -3.90 -6.54
CA GLN A 110 -1.69 -4.73 -6.16
C GLN A 110 -2.19 -5.94 -5.36
N VAL A 111 -1.44 -7.04 -5.45
CA VAL A 111 -1.67 -8.23 -4.64
C VAL A 111 -0.33 -8.63 -4.06
N VAL A 112 -0.26 -8.71 -2.73
CA VAL A 112 0.83 -9.33 -1.98
C VAL A 112 0.32 -10.67 -1.46
N LYS A 113 1.16 -11.70 -1.52
CA LYS A 113 0.84 -13.07 -1.13
C LYS A 113 1.95 -13.60 -0.26
N ASN A 114 1.64 -14.56 0.61
CA ASN A 114 2.66 -15.43 1.19
C ASN A 114 3.42 -16.14 0.04
N THR A 115 4.73 -16.23 0.16
CA THR A 115 5.65 -16.87 -0.78
C THR A 115 6.46 -18.01 -0.18
N ASP A 116 6.34 -18.26 1.12
CA ASP A 116 7.01 -19.35 1.84
C ASP A 116 6.04 -20.51 2.12
N GLU A 117 4.88 -20.22 2.72
CA GLU A 117 3.88 -21.23 3.13
C GLU A 117 2.43 -20.77 2.83
N GLY A 118 1.46 -21.70 2.95
CA GLY A 118 0.04 -21.35 2.96
C GLY A 118 -0.57 -20.72 1.70
N GLY A 119 -1.70 -20.04 1.89
CA GLY A 119 -2.53 -19.44 0.85
C GLY A 119 -2.76 -17.93 1.02
N ASP A 120 -2.19 -17.32 2.06
CA ASP A 120 -2.50 -15.98 2.55
C ASP A 120 -2.20 -14.88 1.54
N TYR A 121 -3.08 -13.89 1.48
CA TYR A 121 -2.88 -12.75 0.59
C TYR A 121 -3.66 -11.51 1.00
N ALA A 122 -3.20 -10.38 0.48
CA ALA A 122 -3.95 -9.14 0.50
C ALA A 122 -4.08 -8.52 -0.89
N THR A 123 -5.29 -8.06 -1.19
CA THR A 123 -5.60 -7.22 -2.35
C THR A 123 -5.62 -5.77 -1.93
N ILE A 124 -4.80 -4.95 -2.58
CA ILE A 124 -4.65 -3.53 -2.29
C ILE A 124 -5.14 -2.73 -3.50
N ARG A 125 -6.17 -1.93 -3.33
CA ARG A 125 -6.69 -1.01 -4.35
C ARG A 125 -6.33 0.41 -3.96
N ILE A 126 -5.69 1.14 -4.85
CA ILE A 126 -5.17 2.48 -4.56
C ILE A 126 -5.69 3.44 -5.62
N ASN A 127 -6.21 4.58 -5.18
CA ASN A 127 -6.55 5.71 -6.02
C ASN A 127 -5.65 6.88 -5.66
N PHE A 128 -5.08 7.50 -6.69
CA PHE A 128 -4.29 8.71 -6.58
C PHE A 128 -4.99 9.84 -7.33
N ALA A 129 -4.95 11.05 -6.76
CA ALA A 129 -5.34 12.27 -7.43
C ALA A 129 -4.26 13.33 -7.22
N ASN A 130 -3.68 13.82 -8.33
CA ASN A 130 -2.59 14.80 -8.31
C ASN A 130 -3.13 16.17 -8.73
N PHE A 131 -3.28 17.09 -7.78
CA PHE A 131 -3.78 18.44 -8.02
C PHE A 131 -2.73 19.52 -7.71
N PRO A 132 -2.87 20.74 -8.25
CA PRO A 132 -2.11 21.88 -7.73
C PRO A 132 -2.37 22.05 -6.22
N ALA A 133 -1.32 22.31 -5.46
CA ALA A 133 -1.41 22.70 -4.05
C ALA A 133 -1.54 24.22 -3.91
#